data_AF-A0A8B3E2Y8-F1
#
_entry.id   AF-A0A8B3E2Y8-F1
#
_cell.length_a   1.000
_cell.length_b   1.000
_cell.length_c   1.000
_cell.angle_alpha   90.00
_cell.angle_beta   90.00
_cell.angle_gamma   90.00
#
_symmetry.space_group_name_H-M   'P 1'
#
loop_
_entity.id
_entity.type
_entity.pdbx_description
1 polymer ?
#
loop_
_entity_poly.entity_id
_entity_poly.type
_entity_poly.pdbx_seq_one_letter_code
_entity_poly.pdbx_strand_id
1 'polypeptide(L)' 'MIRRTVGISHVDDIEFIASEDERIAAQINSLIIGKYLILNANQLSINDLGYHIKSIATADNHNAFAKKSAI' A
#
# COMPACT_ATOMS: atom_id res chain seq x y z
N MET A 1 -2.76 -9.03 -2.43
CA MET A 1 -2.32 -7.62 -2.54
C MET A 1 -1.32 -7.48 -3.68
N ILE A 2 -0.03 -7.73 -3.48
CA ILE A 2 1.04 -7.54 -4.50
C ILE A 2 0.67 -8.06 -5.90
N ARG A 3 0.29 -9.35 -6.02
CA ARG A 3 -0.10 -9.95 -7.32
C ARG A 3 -1.20 -9.18 -8.06
N ARG A 4 -2.19 -8.64 -7.33
CA ARG A 4 -3.33 -7.92 -7.93
C ARG A 4 -3.03 -6.45 -8.21
N THR A 5 -1.86 -5.96 -7.79
CA THR A 5 -1.42 -4.58 -8.00
C THR A 5 -0.41 -4.47 -9.13
N VAL A 6 0.53 -5.42 -9.26
CA VAL A 6 1.60 -5.38 -10.30
C VAL A 6 1.64 -6.62 -11.21
N GLY A 7 0.79 -7.61 -10.95
CA GLY A 7 0.69 -8.81 -11.79
C GLY A 7 -0.35 -8.64 -12.89
N ILE A 8 -0.33 -9.54 -13.87
CA ILE A 8 -1.19 -9.50 -15.08
C ILE A 8 -2.69 -9.39 -14.77
N SER A 9 -3.13 -9.92 -13.64
CA SER A 9 -4.54 -9.89 -13.20
C SER A 9 -4.73 -8.79 -12.16
N HIS A 10 -5.09 -7.60 -12.63
CA HIS A 10 -5.42 -6.43 -11.81
C HIS A 10 -6.79 -6.58 -11.13
N VAL A 11 -7.17 -5.60 -10.32
CA VAL A 11 -8.50 -5.50 -9.67
C VAL A 11 -9.13 -4.13 -9.87
N ASP A 12 -10.43 -4.16 -10.11
CA ASP A 12 -11.27 -2.99 -10.39
C ASP A 12 -11.24 -1.97 -9.25
N ASP A 13 -11.12 -2.43 -8.00
CA ASP A 13 -11.02 -1.59 -6.80
C ASP A 13 -9.89 -0.56 -6.87
N ILE A 14 -8.82 -0.88 -7.59
CA ILE A 14 -7.65 -0.01 -7.77
C ILE A 14 -7.65 0.61 -9.15
N GLU A 15 -7.94 -0.14 -10.21
CA GLU A 15 -7.81 0.39 -11.58
C GLU A 15 -8.82 1.48 -11.92
N PHE A 16 -10.03 1.39 -11.36
CA PHE A 16 -11.07 2.37 -11.64
C PHE A 16 -11.06 3.58 -10.69
N ILE A 17 -10.02 3.75 -9.87
CA ILE A 17 -9.78 5.01 -9.18
C ILE A 17 -9.53 6.09 -10.24
N ALA A 18 -10.42 7.09 -10.27
CA ALA A 18 -10.47 8.09 -11.34
C ALA A 18 -9.24 9.01 -11.35
N SER A 19 -8.78 9.44 -10.18
CA SER A 19 -7.57 10.24 -10.05
C SER A 19 -6.33 9.36 -10.20
N GLU A 20 -5.45 9.69 -11.14
CA GLU A 20 -4.22 8.93 -11.37
C GLU A 20 -3.27 8.99 -10.17
N ASP A 21 -3.12 10.15 -9.53
CA ASP A 21 -2.30 10.30 -8.34
C ASP A 21 -2.83 9.46 -7.17
N GLU A 22 -4.16 9.42 -6.98
CA GLU A 22 -4.79 8.59 -5.95
C GLU A 22 -4.65 7.09 -6.27
N ARG A 23 -4.79 6.72 -7.55
CA ARG A 23 -4.60 5.33 -8.01
C ARG A 23 -3.18 4.87 -7.74
N ILE A 24 -2.18 5.67 -8.11
CA ILE A 24 -0.76 5.38 -7.85
C ILE A 24 -0.50 5.27 -6.34
N ALA A 25 -1.04 6.20 -5.54
CA ALA A 25 -0.90 6.14 -4.08
C ALA A 25 -1.53 4.86 -3.50
N ALA A 26 -2.72 4.46 -3.98
CA ALA A 26 -3.37 3.22 -3.57
C ALA A 26 -2.57 1.97 -3.97
N GLN A 27 -2.00 1.95 -5.18
CA GLN A 27 -1.10 0.88 -5.64
C GLN A 27 0.15 0.78 -4.74
N ILE A 28 0.83 1.89 -4.48
CA ILE A 28 2.02 1.94 -3.61
C ILE A 28 1.68 1.43 -2.20
N ASN A 29 0.60 1.93 -1.60
CA ASN A 29 0.16 1.51 -0.27
C ASN A 29 -0.19 0.00 -0.24
N SER A 30 -0.86 -0.52 -1.27
CA SER A 30 -1.14 -1.95 -1.41
C SER A 30 0.14 -2.80 -1.42
N LEU A 31 1.18 -2.35 -2.12
CA LEU A 31 2.47 -3.03 -2.18
C LEU A 31 3.20 -3.02 -0.83
N ILE A 32 3.24 -1.86 -0.16
CA ILE A 32 3.89 -1.70 1.13
C ILE A 32 3.21 -2.57 2.19
N ILE A 33 1.89 -2.50 2.28
CA ILE A 33 1.11 -3.33 3.21
C ILE A 33 1.33 -4.81 2.88
N GLY A 34 1.21 -5.19 1.60
CA GLY A 34 1.43 -6.58 1.18
C GLY A 34 2.82 -7.11 1.57
N LYS A 35 3.87 -6.31 1.40
CA LYS A 35 5.23 -6.66 1.83
C LYS A 35 5.32 -6.83 3.34
N TYR A 36 4.77 -5.91 4.11
CA TYR A 36 4.78 -5.99 5.58
C TYR A 36 4.09 -7.25 6.08
N LEU A 37 2.92 -7.58 5.51
CA LEU A 37 2.17 -8.78 5.90
C LEU A 37 2.95 -10.05 5.61
N ILE A 38 3.64 -10.15 4.47
CA ILE A 38 4.48 -11.32 4.15
C ILE A 38 5.58 -11.51 5.19
N LEU A 39 6.28 -10.41 5.54
CA LEU A 39 7.43 -10.47 6.44
C LEU A 39 7.04 -10.74 7.91
N ASN A 40 5.84 -10.31 8.32
CA ASN A 40 5.43 -10.33 9.73
C ASN A 40 4.22 -11.22 10.02
N ALA A 41 3.72 -12.00 9.05
CA ALA A 41 2.49 -12.78 9.17
C ALA A 41 2.39 -13.60 10.47
N ASN A 42 3.49 -14.24 10.87
CA ASN A 42 3.53 -15.12 12.04
C ASN A 42 3.56 -14.38 13.39
N GLN A 43 3.73 -13.06 13.38
CA GLN A 43 3.85 -12.21 14.57
C GLN A 43 2.64 -11.29 14.75
N LEU A 44 1.74 -11.23 13.77
CA LEU A 44 0.60 -10.34 13.78
C LEU A 44 -0.62 -11.04 14.37
N SER A 45 -1.14 -10.46 15.45
CA SER A 45 -2.49 -10.75 15.91
C SER A 45 -3.51 -10.05 15.01
N ILE A 46 -4.64 -10.72 14.75
CA ILE A 46 -5.75 -10.12 13.99
C ILE A 46 -6.28 -8.85 14.67
N ASN A 47 -6.21 -8.79 16.01
CA ASN A 47 -6.68 -7.64 16.79
C ASN A 47 -5.81 -6.39 16.56
N ASP A 48 -4.51 -6.59 16.31
CA ASP A 48 -3.55 -5.50 16.13
C ASP A 48 -3.34 -5.14 14.65
N LEU A 49 -3.77 -6.01 13.74
CA LEU A 49 -3.57 -5.86 12.30
C LEU A 49 -4.08 -4.52 11.75
N GLY A 50 -5.26 -4.08 12.19
CA GLY A 50 -5.85 -2.81 11.76
C GLY A 50 -5.01 -1.59 12.17
N TYR A 51 -4.37 -1.64 13.35
CA TYR A 51 -3.47 -0.60 13.80
C TYR A 51 -2.18 -0.57 12.97
N HIS A 52 -1.57 -1.73 12.73
CA HIS A 52 -0.37 -1.84 11.91
C HIS A 52 -0.59 -1.36 10.47
N ILE A 53 -1.69 -1.74 9.83
CA ILE A 53 -2.02 -1.32 8.47
C ILE A 53 -2.16 0.21 8.39
N LYS A 54 -2.87 0.83 9.33
CA LYS A 54 -3.04 2.30 9.37
C LYS A 54 -1.71 3.02 9.55
N SER A 55 -0.87 2.55 10.48
CA SER A 55 0.44 3.15 10.77
C SER A 55 1.38 3.14 9.56
N ILE A 56 1.39 2.03 8.81
CA ILE A 56 2.26 1.87 7.63
C ILE A 56 1.77 2.75 6.46
N ALA A 57 0.46 2.79 6.23
CA ALA A 57 -0.13 3.61 5.18
C ALA A 57 0.09 5.12 5.42
N THR A 58 0.22 5.58 6.67
CA THR A 58 0.52 6.98 6.98
C THR A 58 2.02 7.29 7.01
N ALA A 59 2.87 6.36 7.46
CA ALA A 59 4.31 6.58 7.57
C ALA A 59 5.02 6.74 6.22
N ASP A 60 4.63 5.96 5.20
CA ASP A 60 5.32 5.98 3.89
C ASP A 60 4.80 7.05 2.92
N ASN A 61 3.58 7.56 3.12
CA ASN A 61 3.11 8.77 2.43
C ASN A 61 4.02 9.99 2.75
N HIS A 62 4.63 10.05 3.93
CA HIS A 62 5.60 11.12 4.24
C HIS A 62 6.90 10.99 3.42
N ASN A 63 7.38 9.78 3.15
CA ASN A 63 8.65 9.54 2.44
C ASN A 63 8.52 9.55 0.90
N ALA A 64 7.38 9.10 0.36
CA ALA A 64 7.13 9.07 -1.08
C ALA A 64 6.92 10.48 -1.66
N PHE A 65 6.20 11.35 -0.95
CA PHE A 65 5.97 12.73 -1.39
C PHE A 65 7.18 13.66 -1.11
N ALA A 66 7.95 13.41 -0.04
CA ALA A 66 9.17 14.18 0.24
C ALA A 66 10.25 14.04 -0.86
N LYS A 67 10.30 12.91 -1.57
CA LYS A 67 11.20 12.74 -2.73
C LYS A 67 10.71 13.45 -4.00
N LYS A 68 9.40 13.69 -4.15
CA LYS A 68 8.82 14.32 -5.36
C LYS A 68 9.04 15.85 -5.38
N SER A 69 9.26 16.48 -4.22
CA SER A 69 9.57 17.93 -4.11
C SER A 69 11.06 18.29 -4.20
N ALA A 70 11.95 17.31 -4.42
CA ALA A 70 13.40 17.52 -4.43
C ALA A 70 14.01 17.60 -5.85
N ILE A 71 13.21 17.85 -6.88
CA ILE A 71 13.65 18.00 -8.28
C ILE A 71 13.10 19.30 -8.83
#